data_AF-A0A432GIV7-F1
#
_entry.id   AF-A0A432GIV7-F1
#
_cell.length_a   1.000
_cell.length_b   1.000
_cell.length_c   1.000
_cell.angle_alpha   90.00
_cell.angle_beta   90.00
_cell.angle_gamma   90.00
#
_symmetry.space_group_name_H-M   'P 1'
#
loop_
_entity.id
_entity.type
_entity.pdbx_description
1 polymer ?
#
loop_
_entity_poly.entity_id
_entity_poly.type
_entity_poly.pdbx_seq_one_letter_code
_entity_poly.pdbx_strand_id
1 'polypeptide(L)' 'MISIIHGIEELNIWIGRSFGWCILVLTLSVAYEVFVRYVLNAPTVWAFDMMVQMYGALFLMA' A
#
# COMPACT_ATOMS: atom_id res chain seq x y z
N MET A 1 -11.96 26.57 18.30
CA MET A 1 -12.14 25.17 18.75
C MET A 1 -12.64 24.28 17.61
N ILE A 2 -13.71 24.65 16.91
CA ILE A 2 -14.35 23.85 15.85
C ILE A 2 -13.47 23.66 14.59
N SER A 3 -12.65 24.64 14.22
CA SER A 3 -11.78 24.53 13.04
C SER A 3 -10.66 23.47 13.19
N ILE A 4 -10.21 23.23 14.41
CA ILE A 4 -9.19 22.21 14.70
C ILE A 4 -9.80 20.81 14.56
N ILE A 5 -11.04 20.65 15.01
CA ILE A 5 -11.78 19.38 14.92
C ILE A 5 -12.01 19.01 13.45
N HIS A 6 -12.48 19.96 12.63
CA HIS A 6 -12.65 19.71 11.19
C HIS A 6 -11.33 19.40 10.48
N GLY A 7 -10.24 20.08 10.84
CA GLY A 7 -8.92 19.78 10.28
C GLY A 7 -8.45 18.35 10.61
N ILE A 8 -8.69 17.89 11.84
CA ILE A 8 -8.38 16.50 12.25
C ILE A 8 -9.28 15.50 11.50
N GLU A 9 -10.55 15.85 11.30
CA GLU A 9 -11.51 15.00 10.59
C GLU A 9 -11.11 14.80 9.12
N GLU A 10 -10.75 15.88 8.42
CA GLU A 10 -10.26 15.81 7.04
C GLU A 10 -8.94 15.05 6.92
N LEU A 11 -8.02 15.21 7.88
CA LEU A 11 -6.77 14.43 7.92
C LEU A 11 -7.06 12.94 8.07
N ASN A 12 -7.98 12.57 8.96
CA ASN A 12 -8.32 11.16 9.19
C ASN A 12 -8.97 10.53 7.94
N ILE A 13 -9.86 11.27 7.27
CA ILE A 13 -10.46 10.84 5.99
C ILE A 13 -9.39 10.69 4.90
N TRP A 14 -8.42 11.60 4.85
CA TRP A 14 -7.33 11.55 3.88
C TRP A 14 -6.37 10.38 4.11
N ILE A 15 -6.04 10.08 5.37
CA ILE A 15 -5.24 8.91 5.77
C ILE A 15 -5.99 7.64 5.36
N GLY A 16 -7.28 7.52 5.71
CA GLY A 16 -8.15 6.41 5.31
C GLY A 16 -8.14 6.16 3.81
N ARG A 17 -8.28 7.22 3.01
CA ARG A 17 -8.28 7.12 1.55
C ARG A 17 -6.92 6.69 1.00
N SER A 18 -5.82 7.17 1.56
CA SER A 18 -4.46 6.81 1.14
C SER A 18 -4.15 5.34 1.34
N PHE A 19 -4.65 4.72 2.42
CA PHE A 19 -4.47 3.28 2.65
C PHE A 19 -5.30 2.39 1.72
N GLY A 20 -6.47 2.86 1.27
CA GLY A 20 -7.21 2.19 0.21
C GLY A 20 -6.39 2.03 -1.08
N TRP A 21 -5.52 3.00 -1.39
CA TRP A 21 -4.60 2.92 -2.53
C TRP A 21 -3.45 1.92 -2.30
N CYS A 22 -3.01 1.70 -1.06
CA CYS A 22 -1.94 0.75 -0.75
C CYS A 22 -2.30 -0.68 -1.19
N ILE A 23 -3.56 -1.10 -1.06
CA ILE A 23 -4.02 -2.44 -1.51
C ILE A 23 -3.87 -2.59 -3.03
N LEU A 24 -4.23 -1.57 -3.80
CA LEU A 24 -4.10 -1.60 -5.26
C LEU A 24 -2.63 -1.71 -5.67
N VAL A 25 -1.76 -0.92 -5.04
CA VAL A 25 -0.30 -0.96 -5.31
C VAL A 25 0.28 -2.32 -4.94
N LEU A 26 -0.15 -2.91 -3.82
CA LEU A 26 0.29 -4.25 -3.39
C LEU A 26 -0.11 -5.31 -4.43
N THR A 27 -1.37 -5.26 -4.89
CA THR A 27 -1.89 -6.17 -5.92
C THR A 27 -1.10 -6.04 -7.23
N LEU A 28 -0.80 -4.80 -7.64
CA LEU A 28 -0.05 -4.52 -8.86
C LEU A 28 1.42 -4.95 -8.74
N SER A 29 2.04 -4.77 -7.57
CA SER A 29 3.40 -5.22 -7.29
C SER A 29 3.53 -6.75 -7.37
N VAL A 30 2.58 -7.49 -6.77
CA VAL A 30 2.52 -8.97 -6.88
C VAL A 30 2.33 -9.39 -8.34
N ALA A 31 1.40 -8.76 -9.06
CA ALA A 31 1.15 -9.05 -10.47
C ALA A 31 2.38 -8.77 -11.35
N TYR A 32 3.10 -7.68 -11.07
CA TYR A 32 4.35 -7.33 -11.73
C TYR A 32 5.44 -8.38 -11.46
N GLU A 33 5.61 -8.82 -10.22
CA GLU A 33 6.60 -9.86 -9.91
C GLU A 33 6.29 -11.18 -10.63
N VAL A 34 5.02 -11.61 -10.60
CA VAL A 34 4.55 -12.78 -11.35
C VAL A 34 4.88 -12.61 -12.83
N PHE A 35 4.55 -11.47 -13.42
CA PHE A 35 4.84 -11.19 -14.83
C PHE A 35 6.35 -11.28 -15.13
N VAL A 36 7.19 -10.58 -14.36
CA VAL A 36 8.64 -10.57 -14.58
C VAL A 36 9.24 -11.96 -14.37
N ARG A 37 8.78 -12.68 -13.36
CA ARG A 37 9.32 -14.00 -13.01
C ARG A 37 8.95 -15.06 -14.06
N TYR A 38 7.72 -15.04 -14.56
CA TYR A 38 7.25 -16.05 -15.52
C TYR A 38 7.51 -15.67 -16.98
N VAL A 39 7.51 -14.38 -17.33
CA VAL A 39 7.71 -13.92 -18.72
C VAL A 39 9.15 -13.53 -19.00
N LEU A 40 9.80 -12.83 -18.05
CA LEU A 40 11.16 -12.30 -18.24
C LEU A 40 12.24 -13.15 -17.56
N ASN A 41 11.87 -14.22 -16.84
CA ASN A 41 12.78 -15.15 -16.14
C ASN A 41 13.81 -14.47 -15.20
N ALA A 42 13.56 -13.23 -14.78
CA ALA A 42 14.49 -12.42 -14.01
C ALA A 42 13.88 -12.05 -12.64
N PRO A 43 14.04 -12.87 -11.58
CA PRO A 43 13.41 -12.60 -10.29
C PRO A 43 13.92 -11.28 -9.67
N THR A 44 12.99 -10.44 -9.20
CA THR A 44 13.28 -9.16 -8.56
C THR A 44 13.38 -9.30 -7.04
N VAL A 45 14.55 -9.02 -6.46
CA VAL A 45 14.83 -9.18 -5.02
C VAL A 45 13.99 -8.26 -4.12
N TRP A 46 13.56 -7.11 -4.64
CA TRP A 46 12.82 -6.09 -3.88
C TRP A 46 11.35 -6.42 -3.65
N ALA A 47 10.78 -7.37 -4.39
CA ALA A 47 9.36 -7.63 -4.33
C ALA A 47 8.93 -8.28 -3.00
N PHE A 48 9.79 -9.14 -2.43
CA PHE A 48 9.57 -9.71 -1.10
C PHE A 48 9.56 -8.65 0.01
N ASP A 49 10.55 -7.75 0.02
CA ASP A 49 10.65 -6.67 1.01
C ASP A 49 9.46 -5.70 0.91
N MET A 50 9.03 -5.41 -0.33
CA MET A 50 7.86 -4.56 -0.58
C MET A 50 6.57 -5.21 -0.09
N MET A 51 6.38 -6.52 -0.29
CA MET A 51 5.22 -7.23 0.26
C MET A 51 5.20 -7.16 1.79
N VAL A 52 6.32 -7.41 2.47
CA VAL A 52 6.40 -7.40 3.94
C VAL A 52 6.03 -6.03 4.52
N GLN A 53 6.60 -4.94 3.98
CA GLN A 53 6.34 -3.59 4.49
C GLN A 53 4.90 -3.12 4.23
N MET A 54 4.36 -3.38 3.03
CA MET A 54 2.99 -2.97 2.68
C MET A 54 1.92 -3.79 3.41
N TYR A 55 2.15 -5.10 3.62
CA TYR A 55 1.24 -5.92 4.43
C TYR A 55 1.27 -5.47 5.90
N GLY A 56 2.45 -5.10 6.43
CA GLY A 56 2.59 -4.51 7.76
C GLY A 56 1.84 -3.19 7.89
N ALA A 57 1.90 -2.33 6.88
CA ALA A 57 1.12 -1.08 6.86
C ALA A 57 -0.39 -1.37 6.89
N LEU A 58 -0.87 -2.27 6.03
CA LEU A 58 -2.29 -2.63 5.99
C LEU A 58 -2.79 -3.25 7.29
N PHE A 59 -1.98 -4.08 7.95
CA PHE A 59 -2.34 -4.69 9.24
C PHE A 59 -2.48 -3.66 10.36
N LEU A 60 -1.62 -2.64 10.40
CA LEU A 60 -1.67 -1.60 11.45
C LEU A 60 -2.87 -0.66 11.32
N MET A 61 -3.54 -0.65 10.17
CA MET A 61 -4.66 0.26 9.87
C MET A 61 -6.00 -0.45 9.70
N ALA A 62 -6.02 -1.79 9.67
CA ALA A 62 -7.24 -2.59 9.81
C ALA A 62 -7.76 -2.55 11.26
#